data_AF-A0A8H6T6C7-F1
#
_entry.id   AF-A0A8H6T6C7-F1
#
_cell.length_a   1.000
_cell.length_b   1.000
_cell.length_c   1.000
_cell.angle_alpha   90.00
_cell.angle_beta   90.00
_cell.angle_gamma   90.00
#
_symmetry.space_group_name_H-M   'P 1'
#
loop_
_entity.id
_entity.type
_entity.pdbx_description
1 polymer ?
#
loop_
_entity_poly.entity_id
_entity_poly.type
_entity_poly.pdbx_seq_one_letter_code
_entity_poly.pdbx_strand_id
1 'polypeptide(L)'
;MFDLLLATLSRSTEFLHSGLHMDKQLSFFSIPAVWVTAFVPVILKSYTIVKVKGFNNVQPRGNVARVKEDKSIPVDVAARIERMEGAHMNGNEAFPLWAAAVLAANYAGLPNHTVNSIAIAYFFARVFYNIIYITSSTRAMGSLRSLTWFSSLALPMYLLFASASTVMSR
;
A
#
# COMPACT_ATOMS: atom_id res chain seq x y z
N MET A 1 21.26 6.79 -28.38
CA MET A 1 21.38 6.03 -27.11
C MET A 1 22.10 6.84 -26.04
N PHE A 2 23.24 7.47 -26.35
CA PHE A 2 23.99 8.33 -25.43
C PHE A 2 23.22 9.61 -25.03
N ASP A 3 22.54 10.27 -25.97
CA ASP A 3 21.76 11.49 -25.69
C ASP A 3 20.54 11.24 -24.80
N LEU A 4 19.92 10.06 -24.92
CA LEU A 4 18.79 9.66 -24.07
C LEU A 4 19.25 9.43 -22.62
N LEU A 5 20.44 8.85 -22.45
CA LEU A 5 21.06 8.62 -21.16
C LEU A 5 21.46 9.96 -20.50
N LEU A 6 22.08 10.87 -21.26
CA LEU A 6 22.43 12.21 -20.80
C LEU A 6 21.20 13.06 -20.45
N ALA A 7 20.15 13.01 -21.26
CA ALA A 7 18.89 13.71 -20.99
C ALA A 7 18.20 13.17 -19.72
N THR A 8 18.28 11.85 -19.49
CA THR A 8 17.72 11.20 -18.29
C THR A 8 18.54 11.56 -17.04
N LEU A 9 19.86 11.57 -17.15
CA LEU A 9 20.77 12.01 -16.07
C LEU A 9 20.60 13.50 -15.76
N SER A 10 20.49 14.36 -16.78
CA SER A 10 20.19 15.79 -16.63
C SER A 10 18.86 16.04 -15.93
N ARG A 11 17.80 15.30 -16.32
CA ARG A 11 16.50 15.36 -15.62
C ARG A 11 16.58 14.88 -14.18
N SER A 12 17.40 13.87 -13.92
CA SER A 12 17.60 13.36 -12.55
C SER A 12 18.32 14.38 -11.66
N THR A 13 19.32 15.09 -12.19
CA THR A 13 20.02 16.16 -11.45
C THR A 13 19.13 17.37 -11.25
N GLU A 14 18.34 17.78 -12.25
CA GLU A 14 17.35 18.84 -12.08
C GLU A 14 16.28 18.46 -11.06
N PHE A 15 15.80 17.22 -11.06
CA PHE A 15 14.86 16.70 -10.06
C PHE A 15 15.45 16.76 -8.64
N LEU A 16 16.72 16.36 -8.47
CA LEU A 16 17.40 16.41 -7.17
C LEU A 16 17.60 17.84 -6.65
N HIS A 17 17.89 18.81 -7.54
CA HIS A 17 18.10 20.21 -7.15
C HIS A 17 16.82 21.01 -6.92
N SER A 18 15.70 20.55 -7.48
CA SER A 18 14.47 21.33 -7.57
C SER A 18 13.42 20.97 -6.53
N GLY A 19 13.81 20.33 -5.42
CA GLY A 19 13.02 20.17 -4.20
C GLY A 19 11.72 19.35 -4.32
N LEU A 20 11.23 18.84 -3.19
CA LEU A 20 9.88 18.27 -3.07
C LEU A 20 8.86 19.42 -3.01
N HIS A 21 8.57 20.04 -4.16
CA HIS A 21 7.51 21.06 -4.26
C HIS A 21 6.17 20.41 -4.62
N MET A 22 5.12 20.76 -3.88
CA MET A 22 3.77 20.21 -4.04
C MET A 22 3.12 20.58 -5.37
N ASP A 23 3.66 21.56 -6.10
CA ASP A 23 3.19 21.94 -7.44
C ASP A 23 3.69 21.01 -8.55
N LYS A 24 4.59 20.07 -8.23
CA LYS A 24 5.08 19.05 -9.17
C LYS A 24 4.25 17.78 -9.11
N GLN A 25 4.36 16.95 -10.13
CA GLN A 25 3.57 15.72 -10.26
C GLN A 25 4.18 14.55 -9.45
N LEU A 26 4.30 14.73 -8.14
CA LEU A 26 4.95 13.79 -7.21
C LEU A 26 4.10 12.55 -6.91
N SER A 27 2.79 12.62 -7.16
CA SER A 27 1.83 11.56 -6.85
C SER A 27 2.15 10.22 -7.50
N PHE A 28 2.88 10.17 -8.63
CA PHE A 28 3.33 8.92 -9.23
C PHE A 28 4.25 8.11 -8.32
N PHE A 29 5.06 8.74 -7.46
CA PHE A 29 5.90 8.03 -6.49
C PHE A 29 5.09 7.29 -5.44
N SER A 30 3.83 7.68 -5.23
CA SER A 30 2.95 6.96 -4.31
C SER A 30 2.54 5.59 -4.80
N ILE A 31 2.57 5.31 -6.10
CA ILE A 31 2.23 4.00 -6.66
C ILE A 31 3.20 2.93 -6.12
N PRO A 32 4.52 3.01 -6.35
CA PRO A 32 5.45 2.05 -5.77
C PRO A 32 5.49 2.13 -4.24
N ALA A 33 5.36 3.32 -3.64
CA ALA A 33 5.39 3.46 -2.18
C ALA A 33 4.22 2.71 -1.49
N VAL A 34 2.99 2.85 -2.00
CA VAL A 34 1.82 2.14 -1.49
C VAL A 34 1.93 0.65 -1.77
N TRP A 35 2.43 0.24 -2.94
CA TRP A 35 2.69 -1.17 -3.23
C TRP A 35 3.61 -1.80 -2.18
N VAL A 36 4.69 -1.12 -1.80
CA VAL A 36 5.58 -1.57 -0.71
C VAL A 36 4.82 -1.76 0.60
N THR A 37 3.88 -0.87 0.95
CA THR A 37 3.08 -1.06 2.17
C THR A 37 2.29 -2.37 2.17
N ALA A 38 1.80 -2.84 1.01
CA ALA A 38 1.12 -4.13 0.89
C ALA A 38 2.08 -5.33 1.08
N PHE A 39 3.38 -5.15 0.82
CA PHE A 39 4.39 -6.22 0.94
C PHE A 39 5.03 -6.32 2.33
N VAL A 40 5.01 -5.26 3.14
CA VAL A 40 5.53 -5.31 4.51
C VAL A 40 4.90 -6.46 5.34
N PRO A 41 3.55 -6.67 5.35
CA PRO A 41 2.95 -7.77 6.09
C PRO A 41 3.42 -9.16 5.63
N VAL A 42 3.60 -9.40 4.32
CA VAL A 42 4.07 -10.71 3.84
C VAL A 42 5.53 -10.98 4.21
N ILE A 43 6.38 -9.94 4.26
CA ILE A 43 7.76 -10.07 4.74
C ILE A 43 7.78 -10.46 6.22
N LEU A 44 7.01 -9.75 7.06
CA LEU A 44 6.90 -10.05 8.49
C LEU A 44 6.32 -11.45 8.75
N LYS A 45 5.29 -11.83 7.97
CA LYS A 45 4.68 -13.16 7.99
C LYS A 45 5.72 -14.25 7.69
N SER A 46 6.41 -14.14 6.56
CA SER A 46 7.39 -15.13 6.11
C SER A 46 8.54 -15.27 7.09
N TYR A 47 9.06 -14.16 7.62
CA TYR A 47 10.09 -14.18 8.67
C TYR A 47 9.61 -14.90 9.94
N THR A 48 8.38 -14.63 10.39
CA THR A 48 7.81 -15.29 11.57
C THR A 48 7.65 -16.79 11.35
N ILE A 49 7.14 -17.20 10.18
CA ILE A 49 6.99 -18.62 9.79
C ILE A 49 8.35 -19.34 9.76
N VAL A 50 9.38 -18.70 9.20
CA VAL A 50 10.75 -19.25 9.18
C VAL A 50 11.21 -19.58 10.61
N LYS A 51 10.98 -18.66 11.56
CA LYS A 51 11.41 -18.83 12.96
C LYS A 51 10.66 -19.92 13.72
N VAL A 52 9.37 -20.12 13.46
CA VAL A 52 8.53 -21.03 14.27
C VAL A 52 8.33 -22.41 13.65
N LYS A 53 8.48 -22.55 12.32
CA LYS A 53 8.20 -23.80 11.62
C LYS A 53 9.12 -24.10 10.43
N GLY A 54 9.80 -23.10 9.89
CA GLY A 54 10.52 -23.21 8.63
C GLY A 54 9.59 -23.05 7.41
N PHE A 55 10.09 -22.35 6.39
CA PHE A 55 9.31 -21.98 5.21
C PHE A 55 9.38 -23.06 4.13
N ASN A 56 8.23 -23.56 3.68
CA ASN A 56 8.14 -24.49 2.56
C ASN A 56 7.98 -23.71 1.25
N ASN A 57 9.00 -23.72 0.40
CA ASN A 57 8.99 -23.06 -0.90
C ASN A 57 8.30 -23.87 -2.01
N VAL A 58 8.07 -25.17 -1.82
CA VAL A 58 7.33 -26.01 -2.77
C VAL A 58 5.84 -25.66 -2.75
N GLN A 59 5.32 -25.29 -1.57
CA GLN A 59 3.92 -24.87 -1.38
C GLN A 59 3.85 -23.56 -0.56
N PRO A 60 4.24 -22.41 -1.12
CA PRO A 60 4.44 -21.17 -0.37
C PRO A 60 3.14 -20.66 0.30
N ARG A 61 2.00 -20.84 -0.37
CA ARG A 61 0.66 -20.46 0.13
C ARG A 61 0.15 -21.38 1.24
N GLY A 62 0.66 -22.62 1.32
CA GLY A 62 0.28 -23.58 2.37
C GLY A 62 0.92 -23.31 3.74
N ASN A 63 1.92 -22.42 3.82
CA ASN A 63 2.66 -22.20 5.06
C ASN A 63 1.81 -21.66 6.23
N VAL A 64 0.78 -20.87 5.95
CA VAL A 64 -0.12 -20.35 7.00
C VAL A 64 -0.94 -21.50 7.61
N ALA A 65 -1.51 -22.38 6.79
CA ALA A 65 -2.23 -23.56 7.25
C ALA A 65 -1.33 -24.50 8.06
N ARG A 66 -0.11 -24.76 7.58
CA ARG A 66 0.91 -25.54 8.28
C ARG A 66 1.18 -25.03 9.70
N VAL A 67 1.24 -23.72 9.89
CA VAL A 67 1.45 -23.12 11.22
C VAL A 67 0.21 -23.26 12.09
N LYS A 68 -0.99 -23.09 11.52
CA LYS A 68 -2.26 -23.19 12.24
C LYS A 68 -2.56 -24.61 12.74
N GLU A 69 -2.20 -25.63 11.96
CA GLU A 69 -2.45 -27.04 12.28
C GLU A 69 -1.47 -27.59 13.33
N ASP A 70 -0.34 -26.91 13.53
CA ASP A 70 0.69 -27.32 14.46
C ASP A 70 0.38 -26.85 15.89
N LYS A 71 -0.10 -27.79 16.71
CA LYS A 71 -0.47 -27.54 18.12
C LYS A 71 0.72 -27.16 19.01
N SER A 72 1.96 -27.32 18.55
CA SER A 72 3.14 -26.88 19.31
C SER A 72 3.39 -25.37 19.20
N ILE A 73 2.79 -24.70 18.21
CA ILE A 73 2.95 -23.26 18.01
C ILE A 73 1.93 -22.51 18.87
N PRO A 74 2.34 -21.47 19.62
CA PRO A 74 1.43 -20.65 20.40
C PRO A 74 0.28 -20.08 19.55
N VAL A 75 -0.94 -20.16 20.08
CA VAL A 75 -2.18 -19.76 19.39
C VAL A 75 -2.14 -18.29 18.96
N ASP A 76 -1.56 -17.41 19.79
CA ASP A 76 -1.43 -15.98 19.51
C ASP A 76 -0.46 -15.70 18.35
N VAL A 77 0.61 -16.49 18.23
CA VAL A 77 1.58 -16.41 17.13
C VAL A 77 0.94 -16.87 15.82
N ALA A 78 0.24 -18.01 15.83
CA ALA A 78 -0.49 -18.49 14.66
C ALA A 78 -1.56 -17.48 14.20
N ALA A 79 -2.35 -16.94 15.12
CA ALA A 79 -3.35 -15.92 14.81
C ALA A 79 -2.72 -14.61 14.27
N ARG A 80 -1.53 -14.23 14.76
CA ARG A 80 -0.81 -13.06 14.22
C ARG A 80 -0.31 -13.29 12.80
N ILE A 81 0.15 -14.49 12.48
CA ILE A 81 0.54 -14.87 11.11
C ILE A 81 -0.67 -14.81 10.17
N GLU A 82 -1.84 -15.29 10.59
CA GLU A 82 -3.08 -15.16 9.81
C GLU A 82 -3.45 -13.68 9.57
N ARG A 83 -3.31 -12.82 10.58
CA ARG A 83 -3.56 -11.37 10.43
C ARG A 83 -2.58 -10.71 9.45
N MET A 84 -1.30 -11.11 9.47
CA MET A 84 -0.32 -10.61 8.50
C MET A 84 -0.66 -11.04 7.07
N GLU A 85 -1.14 -12.28 6.88
CA GLU A 85 -1.63 -12.74 5.57
C GLU A 85 -2.85 -11.94 5.11
N GLY A 86 -3.83 -11.76 5.98
CA GLY A 86 -5.02 -10.95 5.68
C GLY A 86 -4.68 -9.51 5.33
N ALA A 87 -3.71 -8.89 6.02
CA ALA A 87 -3.24 -7.54 5.71
C ALA A 87 -2.57 -7.46 4.32
N HIS A 88 -1.75 -8.46 3.95
CA HIS A 88 -1.15 -8.53 2.63
C HIS A 88 -2.21 -8.67 1.52
N MET A 89 -3.15 -9.60 1.69
CA MET A 89 -4.25 -9.81 0.74
C MET A 89 -5.08 -8.54 0.56
N ASN A 90 -5.46 -7.87 1.65
CA ASN A 90 -6.19 -6.62 1.59
C ASN A 90 -5.40 -5.51 0.87
N GLY A 91 -4.08 -5.45 1.08
CA GLY A 91 -3.20 -4.54 0.35
C GLY A 91 -3.23 -4.80 -1.16
N ASN A 92 -3.20 -6.07 -1.57
CA ASN A 92 -3.28 -6.46 -2.99
C ASN A 92 -4.64 -6.12 -3.62
N GLU A 93 -5.73 -6.23 -2.86
CA GLU A 93 -7.08 -5.86 -3.32
C GLU A 93 -7.25 -4.33 -3.47
N ALA A 94 -6.67 -3.56 -2.54
CA ALA A 94 -6.79 -2.10 -2.53
C ALA A 94 -5.85 -1.42 -3.54
N PHE A 95 -4.70 -2.04 -3.86
CA PHE A 95 -3.67 -1.44 -4.69
C PHE A 95 -4.12 -1.07 -6.12
N PRO A 96 -4.84 -1.93 -6.88
CA PRO A 96 -5.31 -1.58 -8.22
C PRO A 96 -6.18 -0.32 -8.24
N LEU A 97 -7.05 -0.16 -7.24
CA LEU A 97 -7.89 1.03 -7.10
C LEU A 97 -7.05 2.28 -6.87
N TRP A 98 -6.02 2.20 -6.01
CA TRP A 98 -5.10 3.31 -5.78
C TRP A 98 -4.32 3.71 -7.04
N ALA A 99 -3.74 2.73 -7.73
CA ALA A 99 -3.00 2.97 -8.96
C ALA A 99 -3.89 3.63 -10.02
N ALA A 100 -5.10 3.11 -10.23
CA ALA A 100 -6.08 3.69 -11.15
C ALA A 100 -6.45 5.13 -10.77
N ALA A 101 -6.68 5.41 -9.49
CA ALA A 101 -7.03 6.74 -9.00
C ALA A 101 -5.93 7.78 -9.26
N VAL A 102 -4.66 7.43 -9.01
CA VAL A 102 -3.52 8.31 -9.28
C VAL A 102 -3.38 8.55 -10.78
N LEU A 103 -3.47 7.51 -11.61
CA LEU A 103 -3.38 7.64 -13.06
C LEU A 103 -4.50 8.52 -13.61
N ALA A 104 -5.74 8.29 -13.18
CA ALA A 104 -6.91 9.08 -13.59
C ALA A 104 -6.80 10.55 -13.18
N ALA A 105 -6.38 10.83 -11.94
CA ALA A 105 -6.21 12.19 -11.42
C ALA A 105 -5.20 13.00 -12.22
N ASN A 106 -4.06 12.39 -12.55
CA ASN A 106 -3.04 13.04 -13.37
C ASN A 106 -3.49 13.21 -14.83
N TYR A 107 -4.17 12.22 -15.41
CA TYR A 107 -4.74 12.31 -16.76
C TYR A 107 -5.81 13.42 -16.88
N ALA A 108 -6.69 13.51 -15.88
CA ALA A 108 -7.72 14.54 -15.78
C ALA A 108 -7.14 15.94 -15.51
N GLY A 109 -5.84 16.05 -15.21
CA GLY A 109 -5.19 17.33 -14.95
C GLY A 109 -5.64 17.98 -13.64
N LEU A 110 -5.94 17.17 -12.61
CA LEU A 110 -6.25 17.71 -11.29
C LEU A 110 -5.04 18.48 -10.71
N PRO A 111 -5.25 19.49 -9.84
CA PRO A 111 -4.16 20.25 -9.25
C PRO A 111 -3.15 19.34 -8.53
N ASN A 112 -1.85 19.46 -8.89
CA ASN A 112 -0.78 18.63 -8.34
C ASN A 112 -0.76 18.63 -6.81
N HIS A 113 -0.94 19.81 -6.19
CA HIS A 113 -0.99 19.94 -4.72
C HIS A 113 -2.06 19.04 -4.10
N THR A 114 -3.26 18.99 -4.69
CA THR A 114 -4.38 18.16 -4.21
C THR A 114 -4.04 16.68 -4.34
N VAL A 115 -3.58 16.23 -5.52
CA VAL A 115 -3.28 14.81 -5.76
C VAL A 115 -2.12 14.34 -4.87
N ASN A 116 -1.08 15.17 -4.70
CA ASN A 116 0.05 14.88 -3.82
C ASN A 116 -0.37 14.77 -2.35
N SER A 117 -1.24 15.67 -1.87
CA SER A 117 -1.73 15.66 -0.49
C SER A 117 -2.52 14.37 -0.20
N ILE A 118 -3.38 13.96 -1.13
CA ILE A 118 -4.15 12.72 -1.02
C ILE A 118 -3.24 11.50 -1.09
N ALA A 119 -2.21 11.54 -1.93
CA ALA A 119 -1.21 10.48 -2.03
C ALA A 119 -0.44 10.27 -0.72
N ILE A 120 -0.02 11.34 -0.07
CA ILE A 120 0.62 11.29 1.24
C ILE A 120 -0.36 10.73 2.29
N ALA A 121 -1.59 11.26 2.33
CA ALA A 121 -2.61 10.82 3.27
C ALA A 121 -2.93 9.32 3.11
N TYR A 122 -3.08 8.84 1.87
CA TYR A 122 -3.39 7.44 1.60
C TYR A 122 -2.23 6.52 1.99
N PHE A 123 -0.99 6.89 1.66
CA PHE A 123 0.20 6.14 2.08
C PHE A 123 0.22 5.92 3.60
N PHE A 124 0.09 7.00 4.38
CA PHE A 124 0.07 6.88 5.85
C PHE A 124 -1.15 6.11 6.35
N ALA A 125 -2.33 6.31 5.76
CA ALA A 125 -3.52 5.53 6.11
C ALA A 125 -3.29 4.02 5.92
N ARG A 126 -2.59 3.60 4.85
CA ARG A 126 -2.23 2.20 4.63
C ARG A 126 -1.21 1.67 5.65
N VAL A 127 -0.21 2.49 6.02
CA VAL A 127 0.74 2.14 7.09
C VAL A 127 0.01 1.92 8.41
N PHE A 128 -0.83 2.87 8.84
CA PHE A 128 -1.61 2.74 10.07
C PHE A 128 -2.57 1.55 10.02
N TYR A 129 -3.28 1.36 8.91
CA TYR A 129 -4.17 0.22 8.71
C TYR A 129 -3.45 -1.11 8.93
N ASN A 130 -2.26 -1.29 8.34
CA ASN A 130 -1.47 -2.51 8.49
C ASN A 130 -1.03 -2.75 9.93
N ILE A 131 -0.61 -1.70 10.65
CA ILE A 131 -0.24 -1.79 12.07
C ILE A 131 -1.44 -2.27 12.89
N ILE A 132 -2.59 -1.63 12.72
CA ILE A 132 -3.84 -2.00 13.41
C ILE A 132 -4.22 -3.43 13.06
N TYR A 133 -4.19 -3.81 11.78
CA TYR A 133 -4.56 -5.15 11.33
C TYR A 133 -3.70 -6.22 12.00
N ILE A 134 -2.37 -6.10 11.93
CA ILE A 134 -1.45 -7.11 12.46
C ILE A 134 -1.59 -7.26 13.99
N THR A 135 -1.82 -6.15 14.68
CA THR A 135 -1.92 -6.10 16.16
C THR A 135 -3.33 -6.33 16.70
N SER A 136 -4.36 -6.38 15.84
CA SER A 136 -5.76 -6.55 16.27
C SER A 136 -6.01 -7.88 16.96
N SER A 137 -6.02 -7.86 18.30
CA SER A 137 -6.37 -9.01 19.14
C SER A 137 -7.71 -8.87 19.84
N THR A 138 -8.34 -7.68 19.79
CA THR A 138 -9.61 -7.38 20.45
C THR A 138 -10.69 -6.95 19.46
N ARG A 139 -11.96 -7.06 19.87
CA ARG A 139 -13.09 -6.57 19.07
C ARG A 139 -12.99 -5.07 18.76
N ALA A 140 -12.57 -4.27 19.74
CA ALA A 140 -12.40 -2.82 19.57
C ALA A 140 -11.37 -2.47 18.50
N MET A 141 -10.21 -3.16 18.49
CA MET A 141 -9.21 -2.99 17.44
C MET A 141 -9.72 -3.45 16.06
N GLY A 142 -10.51 -4.52 16.03
CA GLY A 142 -11.20 -4.97 14.82
C GLY A 142 -12.14 -3.91 14.23
N SER A 143 -12.91 -3.22 15.07
CA SER A 143 -13.76 -2.09 14.65
C SER A 143 -12.93 -0.90 14.17
N LEU A 144 -11.86 -0.55 14.89
CA LEU A 144 -10.94 0.52 14.48
C LEU A 144 -10.32 0.24 13.11
N ARG A 145 -9.90 -1.01 12.87
CA ARG A 145 -9.38 -1.45 11.57
C ARG A 145 -10.40 -1.22 10.45
N SER A 146 -11.67 -1.60 10.65
CA SER A 146 -12.72 -1.37 9.66
C SER A 146 -12.95 0.12 9.41
N LEU A 147 -12.99 0.94 10.47
CA LEU A 147 -13.10 2.39 10.34
C LEU A 147 -11.94 2.98 9.52
N THR A 148 -10.70 2.64 9.86
CA THR A 148 -9.51 3.07 9.12
C THR A 148 -9.55 2.62 7.66
N TRP A 149 -10.06 1.42 7.37
CA TRP A 149 -10.23 0.94 6.01
C TRP A 149 -11.19 1.83 5.21
N PHE A 150 -12.40 2.08 5.72
CA PHE A 150 -13.40 2.92 5.06
C PHE A 150 -12.89 4.35 4.87
N SER A 151 -12.25 4.94 5.88
CA SER A 151 -11.64 6.27 5.76
C SER A 151 -10.55 6.29 4.69
N SER A 152 -9.71 5.25 4.61
CA SER A 152 -8.67 5.16 3.57
C SER A 152 -9.25 4.97 2.18
N LEU A 153 -10.37 4.23 2.05
CA LEU A 153 -11.04 3.97 0.77
C LEU A 153 -11.64 5.24 0.15
N ALA A 154 -12.06 6.19 0.99
CA ALA A 154 -12.62 7.46 0.52
C ALA A 154 -11.61 8.28 -0.32
N LEU A 155 -10.30 8.12 -0.09
CA LEU A 155 -9.25 8.88 -0.76
C LEU A 155 -9.10 8.55 -2.27
N PRO A 156 -8.88 7.29 -2.70
CA PRO A 156 -8.88 6.95 -4.12
C PRO A 156 -10.25 7.20 -4.77
N MET A 157 -11.35 6.97 -4.03
CA MET A 157 -12.69 7.25 -4.56
C MET A 157 -12.87 8.74 -4.86
N TYR A 158 -12.44 9.62 -3.96
CA TYR A 158 -12.45 11.06 -4.20
C TYR A 158 -11.67 11.43 -5.46
N LEU A 159 -10.45 10.90 -5.63
CA LEU A 159 -9.65 11.17 -6.83
C LEU A 159 -10.37 10.72 -8.10
N LEU A 160 -10.98 9.54 -8.10
CA LEU A 160 -11.74 9.04 -9.26
C LEU A 160 -12.95 9.91 -9.58
N PHE A 161 -13.75 10.29 -8.58
CA PHE A 161 -14.90 11.18 -8.78
C PHE A 161 -14.47 12.56 -9.28
N ALA A 162 -13.47 13.18 -8.65
CA ALA A 162 -12.94 14.46 -9.08
C ALA A 162 -12.41 14.39 -10.52
N SER A 163 -11.70 13.32 -10.87
CA SER A 163 -11.19 13.09 -12.23
C SER A 163 -12.32 12.99 -13.26
N ALA A 164 -13.35 12.22 -12.94
CA ALA A 164 -14.51 12.06 -13.82
C ALA A 164 -15.25 13.39 -14.04
N SER A 165 -15.47 14.17 -12.98
CA SER A 165 -16.08 15.49 -13.07
C SER A 165 -15.26 16.46 -13.93
N THR A 166 -13.93 16.48 -13.77
CA THR A 166 -13.05 17.36 -14.55
C THR A 166 -12.98 16.98 -16.02
N VAL A 167 -13.00 15.69 -16.37
CA VAL A 167 -13.00 15.26 -17.78
C VAL A 167 -14.34 15.57 -18.44
N MET A 168 -15.46 15.41 -17.73
CA MET A 168 -16.80 15.69 -18.24
C MET A 168 -17.05 17.17 -18.55
N SER A 169 -16.38 18.07 -17.82
CA SER A 169 -16.54 19.52 -17.99
C SER A 169 -15.66 20.13 -19.09
N ARG A 170 -14.91 19.33 -19.84
CA ARG A 170 -14.06 19.78 -20.96
C ARG A 170 -14.85 19.81 -22.27
#